data_AF-A0A852VJJ3-F1
#
_entry.id   AF-A0A852VJJ3-F1
#
_cell.length_a   1.000
_cell.length_b   1.000
_cell.length_c   1.000
_cell.angle_alpha   90.00
_cell.angle_beta   90.00
_cell.angle_gamma   90.00
#
_symmetry.space_group_name_H-M   'P 1'
#
loop_
_entity.id
_entity.type
_entity.pdbx_description
1 polymer ?
#
loop_
_entity_poly.entity_id
_entity_poly.type
_entity_poly.pdbx_seq_one_letter_code
_entity_poly.pdbx_strand_id
1 'polypeptide(L)'
;MSSNGNALVKRESDSALKKHAKKAMKHAAKKHPAKHAAKHAKKAAKAAKKAAEKVAGSGFVYATDHGLMTAFHHMQRASVVISLMEKGTGEDLRDLLERGVKLYRKATEGEEGNKFVLRAIGVLRAAEHLSLAGLYAARDKHRQRVASPSPEWLERFIAEADHRLEKIENAERGKGTDLFPVTVELLRQAEDSDHDAHLAFELAMAADALCFALEHGL
;
A
#
# COMPACT_ATOMS: atom_id res chain seq x y z
N MET A 1 89.36 -5.42 25.22
CA MET A 1 90.22 -4.31 24.79
C MET A 1 90.06 -4.18 23.28
N SER A 2 89.71 -2.97 22.84
CA SER A 2 89.97 -2.31 21.54
C SER A 2 89.70 -3.06 20.21
N SER A 3 89.17 -2.46 19.15
CA SER A 3 88.67 -1.10 18.87
C SER A 3 88.18 -1.06 17.41
N ASN A 4 87.35 -0.05 17.10
CA ASN A 4 87.23 0.70 15.83
C ASN A 4 86.83 -0.06 14.54
N GLY A 5 85.88 0.37 13.71
CA GLY A 5 85.20 1.67 13.57
C GLY A 5 85.44 2.27 12.16
N ASN A 6 84.34 2.60 11.46
CA ASN A 6 84.21 3.62 10.38
C ASN A 6 84.99 3.42 9.06
N ALA A 7 84.60 3.91 7.88
CA ALA A 7 83.48 4.74 7.39
C ALA A 7 83.48 4.73 5.84
N LEU A 8 82.34 5.17 5.28
CA LEU A 8 82.04 5.84 3.99
C LEU A 8 83.10 5.96 2.87
N VAL A 9 82.66 6.01 1.60
CA VAL A 9 82.62 7.23 0.73
C VAL A 9 82.28 6.95 -0.77
N LYS A 10 81.22 7.64 -1.26
CA LYS A 10 80.95 8.36 -2.55
C LYS A 10 81.09 7.79 -4.00
N ARG A 11 80.05 8.20 -4.78
CA ARG A 11 79.98 8.79 -6.16
C ARG A 11 80.06 7.79 -7.35
N GLU A 12 79.37 7.91 -8.50
CA GLU A 12 79.01 9.01 -9.43
C GLU A 12 77.70 8.63 -10.20
N SER A 13 76.66 9.46 -10.33
CA SER A 13 76.34 10.43 -11.41
C SER A 13 76.47 9.99 -12.88
N ASP A 14 75.34 10.13 -13.59
CA ASP A 14 75.14 10.64 -14.96
C ASP A 14 75.09 9.73 -16.20
N SER A 15 73.90 9.78 -16.81
CA SER A 15 73.66 10.13 -18.22
C SER A 15 73.58 9.02 -19.28
N ALA A 16 72.33 8.59 -19.52
CA ALA A 16 71.80 8.28 -20.86
C ALA A 16 70.28 8.55 -20.85
N LEU A 17 69.85 9.80 -20.65
CA LEU A 17 69.52 10.74 -21.72
C LEU A 17 68.85 10.11 -22.97
N LYS A 18 67.61 10.60 -23.17
CA LYS A 18 67.01 11.00 -24.45
C LYS A 18 66.38 9.91 -25.31
N LYS A 19 65.06 9.78 -25.15
CA LYS A 19 63.98 9.63 -26.16
C LYS A 19 62.81 9.02 -25.37
N HIS A 20 61.88 9.75 -24.78
CA HIS A 20 60.73 10.34 -25.46
C HIS A 20 59.99 11.26 -24.46
N ALA A 21 60.45 12.50 -24.31
CA ALA A 21 59.69 13.55 -23.64
C ALA A 21 59.40 14.64 -24.66
N LYS A 22 58.18 14.63 -25.21
CA LYS A 22 57.40 15.76 -25.75
C LYS A 22 56.42 15.27 -26.82
N LYS A 23 55.28 14.74 -26.37
CA LYS A 23 54.00 15.06 -26.99
C LYS A 23 53.03 15.48 -25.88
N ALA A 24 52.94 16.81 -25.72
CA ALA A 24 51.80 17.60 -25.27
C ALA A 24 50.94 16.99 -24.14
N MET A 25 51.12 17.39 -22.88
CA MET A 25 50.59 18.68 -22.38
C MET A 25 49.31 19.11 -23.10
N LYS A 26 48.19 18.49 -22.73
CA LYS A 26 46.88 19.13 -22.68
C LYS A 26 46.01 18.38 -21.68
N HIS A 27 45.54 19.13 -20.68
CA HIS A 27 44.52 18.76 -19.67
C HIS A 27 45.00 18.15 -18.35
N ALA A 28 45.85 18.87 -17.64
CA ALA A 28 45.62 19.08 -16.21
C ALA A 28 44.49 20.12 -16.07
N ALA A 29 43.24 19.68 -15.85
CA ALA A 29 42.16 20.46 -15.20
C ALA A 29 40.83 19.69 -15.22
N LYS A 30 40.45 19.14 -14.07
CA LYS A 30 39.11 19.13 -13.45
C LYS A 30 38.82 17.81 -12.72
N LYS A 31 39.03 17.88 -11.41
CA LYS A 31 38.25 17.15 -10.40
C LYS A 31 36.77 17.16 -10.79
N HIS A 32 36.11 15.99 -10.85
CA HIS A 32 34.67 15.88 -10.58
C HIS A 32 34.30 14.44 -10.18
N PRO A 33 34.33 14.11 -8.87
CA PRO A 33 33.71 12.90 -8.33
C PRO A 33 32.16 12.90 -8.45
N ALA A 34 31.56 14.05 -8.79
CA ALA A 34 30.12 14.29 -8.73
C ALA A 34 29.27 13.49 -9.75
N LYS A 35 29.84 13.03 -10.87
CA LYS A 35 29.06 12.36 -11.94
C LYS A 35 28.70 10.90 -11.62
N HIS A 36 29.51 10.20 -10.82
CA HIS A 36 29.19 8.84 -10.40
C HIS A 36 28.21 8.83 -9.22
N ALA A 37 28.36 9.76 -8.26
CA ALA A 37 27.40 9.91 -7.17
C ALA A 37 25.98 10.25 -7.66
N ALA A 38 25.85 11.12 -8.68
CA ALA A 38 24.53 11.50 -9.23
C ALA A 38 23.79 10.34 -9.92
N LYS A 39 24.52 9.38 -10.53
CA LYS A 39 23.92 8.20 -11.17
C LYS A 39 23.42 7.18 -10.13
N HIS A 40 24.14 7.01 -9.02
CA HIS A 40 23.69 6.18 -7.90
C HIS A 40 22.53 6.84 -7.14
N ALA A 41 22.57 8.16 -6.92
CA ALA A 41 21.48 8.90 -6.30
C ALA A 41 20.19 8.86 -7.15
N LYS A 42 20.26 8.96 -8.49
CA LYS A 42 19.08 8.81 -9.36
C LYS A 42 18.50 7.40 -9.37
N LYS A 43 19.33 6.35 -9.27
CA LYS A 43 18.84 4.96 -9.15
C LYS A 43 18.22 4.71 -7.77
N ALA A 44 18.83 5.22 -6.70
CA ALA A 44 18.28 5.15 -5.35
C ALA A 44 16.97 5.95 -5.23
N ALA A 45 16.87 7.14 -5.84
CA ALA A 45 15.66 7.94 -5.85
C ALA A 45 14.54 7.28 -6.69
N LYS A 46 14.85 6.63 -7.81
CA LYS A 46 13.86 5.84 -8.57
C LYS A 46 13.43 4.58 -7.82
N ALA A 47 14.34 3.92 -7.10
CA ALA A 47 14.00 2.77 -6.26
C ALA A 47 13.16 3.19 -5.05
N ALA A 48 13.49 4.32 -4.41
CA ALA A 48 12.71 4.91 -3.32
C ALA A 48 11.35 5.41 -3.81
N LYS A 49 11.26 5.98 -5.02
CA LYS A 49 9.97 6.37 -5.62
C LYS A 49 9.11 5.15 -5.98
N LYS A 50 9.71 4.08 -6.53
CA LYS A 50 8.98 2.83 -6.77
C LYS A 50 8.58 2.11 -5.47
N ALA A 51 9.43 2.16 -4.44
CA ALA A 51 9.08 1.65 -3.12
C ALA A 51 7.98 2.49 -2.47
N ALA A 52 8.03 3.82 -2.60
CA ALA A 52 6.99 4.73 -2.13
C ALA A 52 5.68 4.57 -2.92
N GLU A 53 5.72 4.32 -4.23
CA GLU A 53 4.54 4.00 -5.04
C GLU A 53 3.97 2.62 -4.64
N LYS A 54 4.83 1.65 -4.33
CA LYS A 54 4.40 0.35 -3.81
C LYS A 54 3.81 0.46 -2.39
N VAL A 55 4.33 1.37 -1.57
CA VAL A 55 3.86 1.66 -0.19
C VAL A 55 2.64 2.59 -0.20
N ALA A 56 2.43 3.38 -1.25
CA ALA A 56 1.26 4.24 -1.41
C ALA A 56 0.08 3.50 -2.06
N GLY A 57 0.33 2.46 -2.87
CA GLY A 57 -0.70 1.58 -3.43
C GLY A 57 -1.22 0.54 -2.43
N SER A 58 -0.37 0.00 -1.58
CA SER A 58 -0.78 -0.86 -0.47
C SER A 58 -0.75 -0.07 0.82
N GLY A 59 -1.90 0.46 1.26
CA GLY A 59 -2.03 1.11 2.57
C GLY A 59 -1.49 0.20 3.68
N PHE A 60 -0.24 0.42 4.07
CA PHE A 60 0.39 -0.30 5.16
C PHE A 60 -0.24 0.19 6.46
N VAL A 61 -1.32 -0.46 6.89
CA VAL A 61 -1.82 -0.27 8.25
C VAL A 61 -0.80 -0.95 9.17
N TYR A 62 -0.03 -0.17 9.92
CA TYR A 62 0.73 -0.70 11.04
C TYR A 62 -0.28 -1.34 12.01
N ALA A 63 -0.24 -2.66 12.11
CA ALA A 63 -1.22 -3.44 12.88
C ALA A 63 -1.16 -3.15 14.41
N THR A 64 -0.10 -2.51 14.89
CA THR A 64 -0.03 -1.92 16.25
C THR A 64 -0.95 -0.73 16.39
N ASP A 65 -1.56 -0.51 17.57
CA ASP A 65 -2.44 0.59 18.05
C ASP A 65 -3.28 1.36 17.00
N HIS A 66 -2.66 1.95 15.99
CA HIS A 66 -3.27 2.49 14.78
C HIS A 66 -4.19 1.49 14.06
N GLY A 67 -3.84 0.20 13.99
CA GLY A 67 -4.69 -0.81 13.34
C GLY A 67 -6.04 -1.01 14.05
N LEU A 68 -6.01 -1.16 15.38
CA LEU A 68 -7.22 -1.25 16.20
C LEU A 68 -8.02 0.06 16.15
N MET A 69 -7.36 1.22 16.22
CA MET A 69 -8.03 2.51 16.11
C MET A 69 -8.72 2.68 14.74
N THR A 70 -8.06 2.25 13.67
CA THR A 70 -8.62 2.28 12.31
C THR A 70 -9.87 1.42 12.21
N ALA A 71 -9.80 0.16 12.67
CA ALA A 71 -10.95 -0.73 12.74
C ALA A 71 -12.09 -0.12 13.55
N PHE A 72 -11.78 0.46 14.72
CA PHE A 72 -12.76 1.12 15.58
C PHE A 72 -13.47 2.28 14.86
N HIS A 73 -12.75 3.11 14.11
CA HIS A 73 -13.37 4.21 13.36
C HIS A 73 -14.29 3.72 12.24
N HIS A 74 -13.90 2.68 11.51
CA HIS A 74 -14.79 2.06 10.51
C HIS A 74 -16.06 1.51 11.16
N MET A 75 -15.92 0.80 12.30
CA MET A 75 -17.06 0.32 13.08
C MET A 75 -17.99 1.45 13.51
N GLN A 76 -17.45 2.56 14.04
CA GLN A 76 -18.26 3.70 14.45
C GLN A 76 -19.03 4.30 13.28
N ARG A 77 -18.37 4.58 12.16
CA ARG A 77 -19.01 5.18 10.97
C ARG A 77 -20.08 4.26 10.39
N ALA A 78 -19.77 2.97 10.22
CA ALA A 78 -20.74 1.97 9.77
C ALA A 78 -21.97 1.90 10.70
N SER A 79 -21.74 1.83 12.03
CA SER A 79 -22.83 1.74 13.01
C SER A 79 -23.79 2.93 12.97
N VAL A 80 -23.27 4.14 12.78
CA VAL A 80 -24.08 5.36 12.66
C VAL A 80 -24.98 5.26 11.43
N VAL A 81 -24.42 4.95 10.26
CA VAL A 81 -25.21 4.89 9.01
C VAL A 81 -26.23 3.75 9.07
N ILE A 82 -25.83 2.57 9.53
CA ILE A 82 -26.72 1.41 9.69
C ILE A 82 -27.87 1.71 10.68
N SER A 83 -27.62 2.49 11.72
CA SER A 83 -28.67 2.90 12.67
C SER A 83 -29.69 3.87 12.07
N LEU A 84 -29.29 4.64 11.06
CA LEU A 84 -30.15 5.58 10.33
C LEU A 84 -30.97 4.88 9.23
N MET A 85 -30.56 3.69 8.80
CA MET A 85 -31.32 2.87 7.84
C MET A 85 -32.50 2.18 8.57
N GLU A 86 -33.72 2.36 8.04
CA GLU A 86 -34.97 1.92 8.66
C GLU A 86 -35.05 0.41 8.96
N LYS A 87 -36.04 0.01 9.77
CA LYS A 87 -36.31 -1.40 10.11
C LYS A 87 -36.63 -2.21 8.85
N GLY A 88 -35.65 -2.96 8.35
CA GLY A 88 -35.84 -4.01 7.33
C GLY A 88 -34.76 -4.09 6.26
N THR A 89 -34.01 -3.02 6.01
CA THR A 89 -33.01 -2.96 4.91
C THR A 89 -31.56 -3.09 5.38
N GLY A 90 -31.32 -3.15 6.69
CA GLY A 90 -29.99 -3.19 7.29
C GLY A 90 -29.60 -4.50 7.96
N GLU A 91 -30.39 -5.58 7.81
CA GLU A 91 -30.12 -6.85 8.50
C GLU A 91 -28.78 -7.45 8.06
N ASP A 92 -28.56 -7.61 6.75
CA ASP A 92 -27.27 -8.10 6.22
C ASP A 92 -26.08 -7.21 6.60
N LEU A 93 -26.30 -5.88 6.65
CA LEU A 93 -25.27 -4.92 7.08
C LEU A 93 -24.95 -5.04 8.58
N ARG A 94 -25.97 -5.32 9.41
CA ARG A 94 -25.79 -5.57 10.85
C ARG A 94 -25.04 -6.87 11.08
N ASP A 95 -25.34 -7.91 10.31
CA ASP A 95 -24.62 -9.19 10.38
C ASP A 95 -23.15 -9.02 9.99
N LEU A 96 -22.87 -8.28 8.91
CA LEU A 96 -21.50 -7.98 8.50
C LEU A 96 -20.77 -7.13 9.54
N LEU A 97 -21.43 -6.11 10.11
CA LEU A 97 -20.90 -5.30 11.20
C LEU A 97 -20.57 -6.18 12.42
N GLU A 98 -21.49 -7.05 12.84
CA GLU A 98 -21.30 -7.95 13.98
C GLU A 98 -20.12 -8.92 13.77
N ARG A 99 -19.97 -9.46 12.54
CA ARG A 99 -18.80 -10.26 12.17
C ARG A 99 -17.50 -9.44 12.35
N GLY A 100 -17.48 -8.19 11.89
CA GLY A 100 -16.36 -7.28 12.08
C GLY A 100 -16.06 -6.98 13.56
N VAL A 101 -17.09 -6.76 14.39
CA VAL A 101 -16.95 -6.55 15.84
C VAL A 101 -16.38 -7.78 16.54
N LYS A 102 -16.81 -8.99 16.16
CA LYS A 102 -16.27 -10.24 16.72
C LYS A 102 -14.77 -10.38 16.42
N LEU A 103 -14.33 -10.01 15.21
CA LEU A 103 -12.92 -10.01 14.85
C LEU A 103 -12.14 -8.94 15.63
N TYR A 104 -12.70 -7.74 15.78
CA TYR A 104 -12.12 -6.66 16.58
C TYR A 104 -11.92 -7.08 18.05
N ARG A 105 -12.91 -7.72 18.68
CA ARG A 105 -12.79 -8.21 20.07
C ARG A 105 -11.68 -9.25 20.22
N LYS A 106 -11.61 -10.23 19.30
CA LYS A 106 -10.51 -11.21 19.27
C LYS A 106 -9.14 -10.55 19.09
N ALA A 107 -9.08 -9.50 18.28
CA ALA A 107 -7.86 -8.72 18.10
C ALA A 107 -7.40 -8.04 19.41
N THR A 108 -8.34 -7.56 20.22
CA THR A 108 -8.05 -6.96 21.54
C THR A 108 -7.71 -7.97 22.62
N GLU A 109 -8.11 -9.24 22.47
CA GLU A 109 -7.93 -10.31 23.48
C GLU A 109 -6.59 -11.07 23.34
N GLY A 110 -5.80 -10.85 22.27
CA GLY A 110 -4.35 -11.07 22.28
C GLY A 110 -3.77 -12.37 21.71
N GLU A 111 -4.57 -13.36 21.30
CA GLU A 111 -4.02 -14.67 20.87
C GLU A 111 -3.47 -14.70 19.42
N GLU A 112 -3.97 -13.86 18.50
CA GLU A 112 -3.42 -13.70 17.13
C GLU A 112 -3.59 -12.26 16.61
N GLY A 113 -3.35 -11.28 17.49
CA GLY A 113 -3.78 -9.87 17.34
C GLY A 113 -3.67 -9.30 15.93
N ASN A 114 -2.49 -9.36 15.29
CA ASN A 114 -2.28 -8.74 13.97
C ASN A 114 -3.18 -9.28 12.86
N LYS A 115 -3.41 -10.60 12.77
CA LYS A 115 -4.29 -11.16 11.73
C LYS A 115 -5.74 -10.77 11.98
N PHE A 116 -6.18 -10.82 13.24
CA PHE A 116 -7.52 -10.38 13.60
C PHE A 116 -7.73 -8.87 13.39
N VAL A 117 -6.72 -8.03 13.63
CA VAL A 117 -6.76 -6.60 13.30
C VAL A 117 -7.00 -6.40 11.81
N LEU A 118 -6.21 -7.04 10.95
CA LEU A 118 -6.30 -6.87 9.49
C LEU A 118 -7.65 -7.38 8.95
N ARG A 119 -8.10 -8.54 9.41
CA ARG A 119 -9.43 -9.08 9.10
C ARG A 119 -10.54 -8.13 9.56
N ALA A 120 -10.45 -7.60 10.79
CA ALA A 120 -11.42 -6.66 11.33
C ALA A 120 -11.46 -5.37 10.52
N ILE A 121 -10.31 -4.80 10.14
CA ILE A 121 -10.24 -3.60 9.29
C ILE A 121 -10.98 -3.84 7.98
N GLY A 122 -10.67 -4.93 7.27
CA GLY A 122 -11.29 -5.20 5.98
C GLY A 122 -12.81 -5.38 6.10
N VAL A 123 -13.29 -6.18 7.06
CA VAL A 123 -14.72 -6.40 7.27
C VAL A 123 -15.45 -5.12 7.71
N LEU A 124 -14.89 -4.35 8.64
CA LEU A 124 -15.52 -3.13 9.15
C LEU A 124 -15.50 -2.01 8.12
N ARG A 125 -14.43 -1.89 7.33
CA ARG A 125 -14.36 -0.94 6.21
C ARG A 125 -15.35 -1.31 5.11
N ALA A 126 -15.53 -2.60 4.82
CA ALA A 126 -16.56 -3.06 3.90
C ALA A 126 -17.97 -2.71 4.41
N ALA A 127 -18.26 -2.95 5.70
CA ALA A 127 -19.54 -2.58 6.30
C ALA A 127 -19.81 -1.07 6.23
N GLU A 128 -18.79 -0.23 6.42
CA GLU A 128 -18.90 1.22 6.24
C GLU A 128 -19.30 1.57 4.80
N HIS A 129 -18.53 1.13 3.81
CA HIS A 129 -18.78 1.48 2.41
C HIS A 129 -20.11 0.92 1.90
N LEU A 130 -20.52 -0.28 2.31
CA LEU A 130 -21.85 -0.81 1.97
C LEU A 130 -22.98 -0.01 2.61
N SER A 131 -22.80 0.47 3.84
CA SER A 131 -23.79 1.34 4.49
C SER A 131 -23.92 2.69 3.76
N LEU A 132 -22.80 3.24 3.27
CA LEU A 132 -22.79 4.45 2.46
C LEU A 132 -23.40 4.21 1.08
N ALA A 133 -23.11 3.07 0.43
CA ALA A 133 -23.75 2.66 -0.82
C ALA A 133 -25.27 2.59 -0.66
N GLY A 134 -25.75 1.96 0.42
CA GLY A 134 -27.18 1.93 0.77
C GLY A 134 -27.77 3.32 0.96
N LEU A 135 -27.03 4.25 1.59
CA LEU A 135 -27.45 5.64 1.74
C LEU A 135 -27.52 6.38 0.39
N TYR A 136 -26.53 6.20 -0.49
CA TYR A 136 -26.54 6.78 -1.83
C TYR A 136 -27.72 6.27 -2.64
N ALA A 137 -27.95 4.96 -2.66
CA ALA A 137 -29.09 4.34 -3.33
C ALA A 137 -30.44 4.85 -2.78
N ALA A 138 -30.58 4.99 -1.46
CA ALA A 138 -31.82 5.43 -0.84
C ALA A 138 -32.10 6.94 -0.98
N ARG A 139 -31.05 7.77 -1.13
CA ARG A 139 -31.16 9.25 -1.07
C ARG A 139 -30.74 9.94 -2.35
N ASP A 140 -31.02 9.34 -3.50
CA ASP A 140 -30.68 9.88 -4.82
C ASP A 140 -31.04 11.38 -4.99
N LYS A 141 -32.24 11.78 -4.52
CA LYS A 141 -32.75 13.16 -4.59
C LYS A 141 -32.16 14.15 -3.58
N HIS A 142 -31.46 13.66 -2.55
CA HIS A 142 -30.95 14.46 -1.43
C HIS A 142 -29.43 14.39 -1.27
N ARG A 143 -28.72 13.90 -2.28
CA ARG A 143 -27.26 13.84 -2.26
C ARG A 143 -26.68 15.25 -2.15
N GLN A 144 -25.71 15.41 -1.26
CA GLN A 144 -24.89 16.62 -1.25
C GLN A 144 -24.14 16.72 -2.58
N ARG A 145 -23.86 17.95 -3.04
CA ARG A 145 -23.04 18.19 -4.24
C ARG A 145 -21.57 17.89 -3.94
N VAL A 146 -21.25 16.61 -3.82
CA VAL A 146 -19.90 16.09 -3.69
C VAL A 146 -19.37 15.83 -5.09
N ALA A 147 -18.12 16.20 -5.35
CA ALA A 147 -17.47 15.92 -6.62
C ALA A 147 -17.42 14.41 -6.84
N SER A 148 -17.91 13.95 -7.99
CA SER A 148 -17.86 12.54 -8.36
C SER A 148 -16.41 12.07 -8.51
N PRO A 149 -16.11 10.81 -8.17
CA PRO A 149 -14.83 10.21 -8.48
C PRO A 149 -14.60 10.23 -10.01
N SER A 150 -13.33 10.36 -10.42
CA SER A 150 -12.99 10.32 -11.85
C SER A 150 -13.27 8.92 -12.40
N PRO A 151 -13.91 8.79 -13.57
CA PRO A 151 -14.15 7.49 -14.21
C PRO A 151 -12.86 6.69 -14.40
N GLU A 152 -11.79 7.34 -14.85
CA GLU A 152 -10.50 6.70 -15.09
C GLU A 152 -9.85 6.19 -13.81
N TRP A 153 -10.10 6.87 -12.68
CA TRP A 153 -9.66 6.38 -11.38
C TRP A 153 -10.46 5.15 -10.97
N LEU A 154 -11.79 5.18 -11.13
CA LEU A 154 -12.67 4.09 -10.74
C LEU A 154 -12.42 2.82 -11.57
N GLU A 155 -12.29 2.95 -12.88
CA GLU A 155 -11.94 1.83 -13.79
C GLU A 155 -10.62 1.16 -13.38
N ARG A 156 -9.60 1.96 -13.08
CA ARG A 156 -8.30 1.42 -12.63
C ARG A 156 -8.40 0.73 -11.29
N PHE A 157 -9.17 1.30 -10.38
CA PHE A 157 -9.34 0.75 -9.04
C PHE A 157 -10.10 -0.59 -9.07
N ILE A 158 -11.19 -0.66 -9.84
CA ILE A 158 -11.95 -1.89 -10.07
C ILE A 158 -11.05 -2.97 -10.66
N ALA A 159 -10.29 -2.65 -11.72
CA ALA A 159 -9.37 -3.61 -12.34
C ALA A 159 -8.28 -4.12 -11.37
N GLU A 160 -7.81 -3.29 -10.44
CA GLU A 160 -6.87 -3.71 -9.40
C GLU A 160 -7.52 -4.66 -8.38
N ALA A 161 -8.75 -4.36 -7.96
CA ALA A 161 -9.50 -5.20 -7.02
C ALA A 161 -9.90 -6.55 -7.65
N ASP A 162 -10.28 -6.56 -8.93
CA ASP A 162 -10.58 -7.77 -9.69
C ASP A 162 -9.33 -8.68 -9.81
N HIS A 163 -8.18 -8.10 -10.17
CA HIS A 163 -6.93 -8.87 -10.21
C HIS A 163 -6.51 -9.43 -8.84
N ARG A 164 -6.91 -8.80 -7.73
CA ARG A 164 -6.72 -9.35 -6.39
C ARG A 164 -7.68 -10.50 -6.12
N LEU A 165 -8.94 -10.41 -6.55
CA LEU A 165 -9.89 -11.52 -6.46
C LEU A 165 -9.40 -12.78 -7.18
N GLU A 166 -8.83 -12.66 -8.37
CA GLU A 166 -8.24 -13.81 -9.09
C GLU A 166 -7.18 -14.55 -8.25
N LYS A 167 -6.38 -13.81 -7.48
CA LYS A 167 -5.36 -14.39 -6.59
C LYS A 167 -5.98 -15.07 -5.38
N ILE A 168 -7.07 -14.51 -4.86
CA ILE A 168 -7.82 -15.04 -3.72
C ILE A 168 -8.63 -16.28 -4.15
N GLU A 169 -9.00 -16.40 -5.42
CA GLU A 169 -9.83 -17.50 -5.93
C GLU A 169 -9.24 -18.86 -5.59
N ASN A 170 -7.92 -18.99 -5.65
CA ASN A 170 -7.24 -20.26 -5.37
C ASN A 170 -6.60 -20.32 -3.97
N ALA A 171 -6.82 -19.30 -3.14
CA ALA A 171 -6.26 -19.22 -1.79
C ALA A 171 -7.16 -19.93 -0.76
N GLU A 172 -6.56 -20.39 0.34
CA GLU A 172 -7.28 -20.91 1.49
C GLU A 172 -8.04 -19.76 2.17
N ARG A 173 -9.37 -19.80 2.09
CA ARG A 173 -10.28 -18.84 2.72
C ARG A 173 -10.85 -19.52 3.95
N GLY A 174 -10.71 -18.87 5.12
CA GLY A 174 -11.05 -19.46 6.39
C GLY A 174 -12.56 -19.48 6.60
N LYS A 175 -13.03 -18.66 7.53
CA LYS A 175 -14.46 -18.48 7.81
C LYS A 175 -15.13 -17.48 6.88
N GLY A 176 -14.37 -16.76 6.03
CA GLY A 176 -14.85 -15.77 5.08
C GLY A 176 -15.18 -16.31 3.68
N THR A 177 -15.21 -17.62 3.48
CA THR A 177 -15.48 -18.24 2.16
C THR A 177 -16.81 -17.80 1.56
N ASP A 178 -17.81 -17.54 2.40
CA ASP A 178 -19.12 -17.03 2.00
C ASP A 178 -19.09 -15.57 1.51
N LEU A 179 -18.07 -14.79 1.90
CA LEU A 179 -17.93 -13.40 1.48
C LEU A 179 -17.23 -13.24 0.14
N PHE A 180 -16.50 -14.23 -0.37
CA PHE A 180 -15.90 -14.16 -1.70
C PHE A 180 -16.93 -13.94 -2.83
N PRO A 181 -18.01 -14.73 -2.95
CA PRO A 181 -19.01 -14.47 -4.00
C PRO A 181 -19.70 -13.12 -3.82
N VAL A 182 -19.84 -12.63 -2.58
CA VAL A 182 -20.34 -11.28 -2.32
C VAL A 182 -19.36 -10.24 -2.88
N THR A 183 -18.06 -10.38 -2.64
CA THR A 183 -17.03 -9.47 -3.17
C THR A 183 -17.04 -9.42 -4.70
N VAL A 184 -17.18 -10.58 -5.36
CA VAL A 184 -17.30 -10.68 -6.82
C VAL A 184 -18.52 -9.90 -7.32
N GLU A 185 -19.67 -10.12 -6.70
CA GLU A 185 -20.91 -9.45 -7.10
C GLU A 185 -20.85 -7.93 -6.86
N LEU A 186 -20.20 -7.47 -5.79
CA LEU A 186 -19.99 -6.04 -5.53
C LEU A 186 -19.13 -5.37 -6.61
N LEU A 187 -18.06 -6.01 -7.08
CA LEU A 187 -17.25 -5.48 -8.18
C LEU A 187 -18.04 -5.49 -9.49
N ARG A 188 -18.76 -6.57 -9.78
CA ARG A 188 -19.64 -6.64 -10.95
C ARG A 188 -20.67 -5.51 -10.97
N GLN A 189 -21.25 -5.17 -9.82
CA GLN A 189 -22.19 -4.04 -9.70
C GLN A 189 -21.48 -2.68 -9.81
N ALA A 190 -20.25 -2.56 -9.30
CA ALA A 190 -19.46 -1.34 -9.46
C ALA A 190 -19.05 -1.07 -10.93
N GLU A 191 -18.89 -2.12 -11.72
CA GLU A 191 -18.62 -2.03 -13.17
C GLU A 191 -19.84 -1.65 -14.00
N ASP A 192 -21.04 -1.84 -13.45
CA ASP A 192 -22.28 -1.54 -14.16
C ASP A 192 -22.41 -0.03 -14.39
N SER A 193 -22.26 0.39 -15.66
CA SER A 193 -22.26 1.79 -16.09
C SER A 193 -23.59 2.51 -15.85
N ASP A 194 -24.66 1.77 -15.52
CA ASP A 194 -25.96 2.34 -15.20
C ASP A 194 -26.04 2.87 -13.75
N HIS A 195 -25.03 2.59 -12.92
CA HIS A 195 -24.97 3.08 -11.54
C HIS A 195 -24.42 4.51 -11.45
N ASP A 196 -24.91 5.25 -10.46
CA ASP A 196 -24.31 6.53 -10.09
C ASP A 196 -22.84 6.34 -9.68
N ALA A 197 -21.97 7.28 -10.09
CA ALA A 197 -20.54 7.18 -9.86
C ALA A 197 -20.15 7.08 -8.37
N HIS A 198 -20.92 7.66 -7.45
CA HIS A 198 -20.67 7.51 -6.01
C HIS A 198 -21.10 6.14 -5.52
N LEU A 199 -22.23 5.63 -5.99
CA LEU A 199 -22.65 4.25 -5.68
C LEU A 199 -21.59 3.25 -6.15
N ALA A 200 -21.15 3.35 -7.41
CA ALA A 200 -20.12 2.48 -7.98
C ALA A 200 -18.80 2.56 -7.19
N PHE A 201 -18.42 3.77 -6.75
CA PHE A 201 -17.27 3.97 -5.88
C PHE A 201 -17.40 3.26 -4.53
N GLU A 202 -18.53 3.43 -3.83
CA GLU A 202 -18.73 2.78 -2.53
C GLU A 202 -18.75 1.25 -2.66
N LEU A 203 -19.35 0.71 -3.73
CA LEU A 203 -19.34 -0.73 -4.01
C LEU A 203 -17.92 -1.24 -4.28
N ALA A 204 -17.14 -0.55 -5.10
CA ALA A 204 -15.76 -0.91 -5.38
C ALA A 204 -14.89 -0.86 -4.10
N MET A 205 -15.06 0.16 -3.26
CA MET A 205 -14.34 0.30 -1.99
C MET A 205 -14.74 -0.78 -0.98
N ALA A 206 -16.00 -1.18 -0.95
CA ALA A 206 -16.45 -2.32 -0.14
C ALA A 206 -15.80 -3.63 -0.61
N ALA A 207 -15.76 -3.85 -1.92
CA ALA A 207 -15.13 -5.05 -2.49
C ALA A 207 -13.62 -5.09 -2.22
N ASP A 208 -12.91 -3.98 -2.41
CA ASP A 208 -11.49 -3.83 -2.05
C ASP A 208 -11.22 -4.22 -0.58
N ALA A 209 -12.08 -3.74 0.33
CA ALA A 209 -11.94 -4.01 1.75
C ALA A 209 -12.20 -5.49 2.09
N LEU A 210 -13.14 -6.15 1.41
CA LEU A 210 -13.35 -7.59 1.55
C LEU A 210 -12.20 -8.40 0.94
N CYS A 211 -11.67 -8.01 -0.22
CA CYS A 211 -10.45 -8.59 -0.79
C CYS A 211 -9.30 -8.54 0.23
N PHE A 212 -9.10 -7.38 0.85
CA PHE A 212 -8.11 -7.21 1.90
C PHE A 212 -8.33 -8.17 3.06
N ALA A 213 -9.56 -8.32 3.57
CA ALA A 213 -9.82 -9.26 4.67
C ALA A 213 -9.53 -10.71 4.26
N LEU A 214 -9.96 -11.12 3.06
CA LEU A 214 -9.79 -12.46 2.52
C LEU A 214 -8.31 -12.82 2.30
N GLU A 215 -7.49 -11.89 1.80
CA GLU A 215 -6.04 -12.06 1.66
C GLU A 215 -5.34 -12.32 3.01
N HIS A 216 -5.93 -11.86 4.10
CA HIS A 216 -5.44 -12.08 5.46
C HIS A 216 -6.09 -13.31 6.14
N GLY A 217 -6.71 -14.18 5.33
CA GLY A 217 -7.27 -15.46 5.75
C GLY A 217 -8.49 -15.31 6.64
N LEU A 218 -9.38 -14.34 6.31
CA LEU A 218 -10.72 -14.29 6.89
C LEU A 218 -11.44 -15.62 6.70
#